data_AF-A0A5E4ITT2-F1
#
_entry.id   AF-A0A5E4ITT2-F1
#
_cell.length_a   1.000
_cell.length_b   1.000
_cell.length_c   1.000
_cell.angle_alpha   90.00
_cell.angle_beta   90.00
_cell.angle_gamma   90.00
#
_symmetry.space_group_name_H-M   'P 1'
#
loop_
_entity.id
_entity.type
_entity.pdbx_description
1 polymer ?
#
loop_
_entity_poly.entity_id
_entity_poly.type
_entity_poly.pdbx_seq_one_letter_code
_entity_poly.pdbx_strand_id
1 'polypeptide(L)'
;MKRILLLAILMSAPLFALTEDQHLAILAEKTQAAANNYFGLGSQIQFEKLNASFGVATQYVAVFRPTAGGYDITLTVNQEPSNSYELSNGFNVNGFIVKTNSGTWYGTAPKGLYYCPNPTNQYSKYPVYFDIPVPITLNVTNFSRALTQACLDYQAAVNAAPTATPTAQPTANLPNPASVNCVSKNGTLEIRDEAGGQVGYCTLPGGVVCEEWALYRGECPATPTPTPTAVPTVAPTVAPTIAPTATPTPAAQGGVVIDTNLLLVVLLVVVLGAIWWYSQKKKR
;
A
#
# COMPACT_ATOMS: atom_id res chain seq x y z
N MET A 1 -16.87 38.81 -38.64
CA MET A 1 -16.84 39.05 -37.17
C MET A 1 -17.67 37.99 -36.48
N LYS A 2 -17.14 37.42 -35.38
CA LYS A 2 -17.78 36.59 -34.34
C LYS A 2 -18.27 35.19 -34.75
N ARG A 3 -18.01 34.10 -34.03
CA ARG A 3 -16.98 33.68 -33.06
C ARG A 3 -17.37 32.21 -32.81
N ILE A 4 -16.49 31.26 -33.19
CA ILE A 4 -16.58 29.88 -32.73
C ILE A 4 -16.30 29.92 -31.22
N LEU A 5 -17.20 29.45 -30.37
CA LEU A 5 -16.89 29.20 -28.97
C LEU A 5 -17.52 27.88 -28.53
N LEU A 6 -16.64 26.88 -28.41
CA LEU A 6 -16.81 25.66 -27.66
C LEU A 6 -17.42 25.97 -26.28
N LEU A 7 -18.52 25.30 -25.94
CA LEU A 7 -18.92 25.10 -24.56
C LEU A 7 -18.09 23.91 -24.02
N ALA A 8 -16.90 24.20 -23.47
CA ALA A 8 -16.15 23.24 -22.69
C ALA A 8 -16.78 23.10 -21.30
N ILE A 9 -17.06 21.86 -20.93
CA ILE A 9 -17.65 21.42 -19.67
C ILE A 9 -16.77 21.86 -18.49
N LEU A 10 -17.30 22.76 -17.66
CA LEU A 10 -16.74 23.10 -16.35
C LEU A 10 -17.12 22.01 -15.35
N MET A 11 -16.30 20.96 -15.22
CA MET A 11 -16.21 20.12 -14.03
C MET A 11 -14.75 19.74 -13.79
N SER A 12 -13.93 20.73 -13.42
CA SER A 12 -12.60 20.48 -12.87
C SER A 12 -12.72 20.06 -11.41
N ALA A 13 -12.92 18.77 -11.15
CA ALA A 13 -12.56 18.18 -9.87
C ALA A 13 -11.02 18.18 -9.74
N PRO A 14 -10.42 18.30 -8.53
CA PRO A 14 -8.99 18.43 -8.40
C PRO A 14 -8.34 17.06 -8.66
N LEU A 15 -7.88 16.83 -9.90
CA LEU A 15 -7.17 15.64 -10.35
C LEU A 15 -5.78 15.43 -9.70
N PHE A 16 -5.50 16.07 -8.56
CA PHE A 16 -4.13 16.30 -8.07
C PHE A 16 -3.97 16.16 -6.55
N ALA A 17 -4.98 15.70 -5.81
CA ALA A 17 -4.86 15.46 -4.37
C ALA A 17 -4.43 14.02 -4.08
N LEU A 18 -3.48 13.84 -3.16
CA LEU A 18 -3.15 12.51 -2.64
C LEU A 18 -4.42 11.87 -2.07
N THR A 19 -4.58 10.57 -2.36
CA THR A 19 -5.63 9.77 -1.74
C THR A 19 -5.38 9.62 -0.24
N GLU A 20 -6.42 9.31 0.51
CA GLU A 20 -6.30 9.15 1.95
C GLU A 20 -5.38 7.99 2.34
N ASP A 21 -5.40 6.90 1.58
CA ASP A 21 -4.46 5.78 1.72
C ASP A 21 -3.00 6.21 1.51
N GLN A 22 -2.74 7.12 0.57
CA GLN A 22 -1.39 7.65 0.34
C GLN A 22 -0.93 8.55 1.48
N HIS A 23 -1.83 9.39 2.03
CA HIS A 23 -1.54 10.18 3.22
C HIS A 23 -1.15 9.29 4.41
N LEU A 24 -1.92 8.22 4.66
CA LEU A 24 -1.62 7.27 5.73
C LEU A 24 -0.32 6.50 5.50
N ALA A 25 -0.03 6.10 4.25
CA ALA A 25 1.21 5.39 3.91
C ALA A 25 2.45 6.25 4.22
N ILE A 26 2.43 7.52 3.79
CA ILE A 26 3.54 8.46 4.04
C ILE A 26 3.69 8.69 5.55
N LEU A 27 2.58 8.90 6.27
CA LEU A 27 2.61 9.10 7.71
C LEU A 27 3.13 7.85 8.46
N ALA A 28 2.72 6.65 8.04
CA ALA A 28 3.22 5.40 8.61
C ALA A 28 4.73 5.25 8.40
N GLU A 29 5.25 5.56 7.20
CA GLU A 29 6.69 5.55 6.91
C GLU A 29 7.46 6.51 7.82
N LYS A 30 6.99 7.75 7.99
CA LYS A 30 7.67 8.73 8.86
C LYS A 30 7.60 8.33 10.34
N THR A 31 6.48 7.77 10.76
CA THR A 31 6.29 7.24 12.11
C THR A 31 7.22 6.04 12.36
N GLN A 32 7.38 5.15 11.38
CA GLN A 32 8.31 4.02 11.42
C GLN A 32 9.74 4.48 11.64
N ALA A 33 10.21 5.46 10.86
CA ALA A 33 11.56 6.01 10.99
C ALA A 33 11.78 6.64 12.38
N ALA A 34 10.82 7.43 12.87
CA ALA A 34 10.91 8.04 14.19
C ALA A 34 10.94 7.02 15.33
N ALA A 35 10.10 5.98 15.26
CA ALA A 35 10.09 4.91 16.26
C ALA A 35 11.40 4.11 16.24
N ASN A 36 11.89 3.75 15.06
CA ASN A 36 13.15 3.05 14.89
C ASN A 36 14.33 3.81 15.51
N ASN A 37 14.40 5.12 15.28
CA ASN A 37 15.42 5.99 15.86
C ASN A 37 15.28 6.13 17.37
N TYR A 38 14.06 6.30 17.88
CA TYR A 38 13.81 6.47 19.31
C TYR A 38 14.17 5.22 20.13
N PHE A 39 13.80 4.04 19.65
CA PHE A 39 14.06 2.77 20.33
C PHE A 39 15.44 2.17 20.01
N GLY A 40 16.21 2.79 19.11
CA GLY A 40 17.51 2.27 18.69
C GLY A 40 17.43 0.94 17.95
N LEU A 41 16.31 0.69 17.26
CA LEU A 41 16.00 -0.58 16.59
C LEU A 41 16.43 -0.60 15.11
N GLY A 42 17.07 0.46 14.61
CA GLY A 42 17.57 0.52 13.24
C GLY A 42 16.44 0.51 12.21
N SER A 43 16.22 -0.60 11.51
CA SER A 43 15.12 -0.77 10.54
C SER A 43 14.20 -1.95 10.90
N GLN A 44 14.18 -2.37 12.16
CA GLN A 44 13.44 -3.56 12.60
C GLN A 44 11.93 -3.31 12.74
N ILE A 45 11.50 -2.08 13.03
CA ILE A 45 10.06 -1.76 13.01
C ILE A 45 9.63 -1.67 11.55
N GLN A 46 8.57 -2.40 11.21
CA GLN A 46 7.94 -2.43 9.89
C GLN A 46 6.43 -2.27 10.07
N PHE A 47 5.84 -1.32 9.35
CA PHE A 47 4.38 -1.17 9.31
C PHE A 47 3.79 -2.07 8.22
N GLU A 48 2.77 -2.83 8.59
CA GLU A 48 1.98 -3.62 7.68
C GLU A 48 0.66 -2.90 7.38
N LYS A 49 0.30 -2.80 6.10
CA LYS A 49 -1.02 -2.31 5.71
C LYS A 49 -2.05 -3.37 6.05
N LEU A 50 -2.99 -3.04 6.94
CA LEU A 50 -4.16 -3.85 7.19
C LEU A 50 -5.31 -3.27 6.37
N ASN A 51 -5.75 -4.04 5.38
CA ASN A 51 -6.89 -3.66 4.57
C ASN A 51 -8.16 -3.68 5.42
N ALA A 52 -8.97 -2.65 5.25
CA ALA A 52 -10.31 -2.52 5.80
C ALA A 52 -11.10 -3.85 5.66
N SER A 53 -11.38 -4.53 6.76
CA SER A 53 -12.33 -5.64 6.81
C SER A 53 -13.49 -5.24 7.71
N PHE A 54 -14.74 -5.35 7.25
CA PHE A 54 -15.93 -5.01 8.03
C PHE A 54 -16.05 -3.53 8.46
N GLY A 55 -15.82 -2.58 7.54
CA GLY A 55 -16.14 -1.17 7.79
C GLY A 55 -15.17 -0.39 8.70
N VAL A 56 -14.03 -0.98 9.07
CA VAL A 56 -12.90 -0.23 9.64
C VAL A 56 -12.11 0.43 8.51
N ALA A 57 -11.70 1.68 8.73
CA ALA A 57 -10.87 2.42 7.77
C ALA A 57 -9.47 1.80 7.61
N THR A 58 -8.79 2.14 6.50
CA THR A 58 -7.42 1.69 6.22
C THR A 58 -6.50 2.02 7.39
N GLN A 59 -5.77 1.02 7.89
CA GLN A 59 -4.81 1.22 8.97
C GLN A 59 -3.46 0.58 8.64
N TYR A 60 -2.40 1.20 9.15
CA TYR A 60 -1.05 0.67 9.14
C TYR A 60 -0.67 0.33 10.58
N VAL A 61 -0.22 -0.90 10.82
CA VAL A 61 0.10 -1.39 12.16
C VAL A 61 1.54 -1.91 12.20
N ALA A 62 2.27 -1.57 13.25
CA ALA A 62 3.56 -2.16 13.56
C ALA A 62 3.56 -2.72 14.97
N VAL A 63 4.02 -3.96 15.14
CA VAL A 63 4.23 -4.60 16.43
C VAL A 63 5.71 -4.90 16.58
N PHE A 64 6.33 -4.42 17.66
CA PHE A 64 7.76 -4.61 17.89
C PHE A 64 8.08 -4.71 19.38
N ARG A 65 9.19 -5.38 19.69
CA ARG A 65 9.66 -5.56 21.06
C ARG A 65 10.96 -4.78 21.26
N PRO A 66 10.98 -3.68 22.02
CA PRO A 66 12.23 -3.04 22.38
C PRO A 66 13.08 -4.00 23.22
N THR A 67 14.40 -3.96 23.01
CA THR A 67 15.39 -4.80 23.71
C THR A 67 15.37 -4.62 25.23
N ALA A 68 14.80 -3.51 25.72
CA ALA A 68 14.54 -3.24 27.13
C ALA A 68 13.05 -3.42 27.45
N GLY A 69 12.69 -4.51 28.12
CA GLY A 69 11.37 -4.66 28.76
C GLY A 69 10.65 -5.98 28.48
N GLY A 70 10.88 -6.62 27.33
CA GLY A 70 10.27 -7.93 27.03
C GLY A 70 8.77 -7.90 26.66
N TYR A 71 8.21 -6.72 26.39
CA TYR A 71 6.81 -6.54 26.00
C TYR A 71 6.69 -6.02 24.56
N ASP A 72 5.62 -6.43 23.89
CA ASP A 72 5.32 -5.95 22.54
C ASP A 72 4.64 -4.59 22.61
N ILE A 73 5.17 -3.66 21.84
CA ILE A 73 4.62 -2.34 21.64
C ILE A 73 3.89 -2.33 20.30
N THR A 74 2.67 -1.79 20.29
CA THR A 74 1.88 -1.63 19.06
C THR A 74 1.76 -0.16 18.68
N LEU A 75 2.12 0.15 17.44
CA LEU A 75 1.85 1.44 16.80
C LEU A 75 0.77 1.26 15.74
N THR A 76 -0.16 2.19 15.66
CA THR A 76 -1.22 2.18 14.64
C THR A 76 -1.41 3.57 14.05
N VAL A 77 -1.32 3.67 12.73
CA VAL A 77 -1.69 4.86 11.96
C VAL A 77 -2.99 4.54 11.23
N ASN A 78 -4.08 5.25 11.52
CA ASN A 78 -5.39 4.99 10.93
C ASN A 78 -6.01 6.29 10.41
N GLN A 79 -6.99 6.18 9.52
CA GLN A 79 -7.99 7.26 9.39
C GLN A 79 -8.74 7.35 10.70
N GLU A 80 -9.19 8.55 11.07
CA GLU A 80 -9.95 8.75 12.28
C GLU A 80 -11.11 7.75 12.35
N PRO A 81 -11.12 6.78 13.28
CA PRO A 81 -12.31 6.00 13.46
C PRO A 81 -13.32 6.93 14.11
N SER A 82 -14.45 7.13 13.42
CA SER A 82 -15.72 7.38 14.09
C SER A 82 -15.75 6.47 15.33
N ASN A 83 -16.01 7.06 16.50
CA ASN A 83 -16.02 6.42 17.82
C ASN A 83 -14.64 6.46 18.51
N SER A 84 -14.24 7.65 18.94
CA SER A 84 -13.35 7.80 20.08
C SER A 84 -13.92 6.97 21.24
N TYR A 85 -13.29 5.85 21.59
CA TYR A 85 -13.49 5.26 22.91
C TYR A 85 -13.46 6.40 23.93
N GLU A 86 -14.38 6.42 24.89
CA GLU A 86 -14.45 7.50 25.88
C GLU A 86 -13.22 7.46 26.78
N LEU A 87 -12.17 8.13 26.31
CA LEU A 87 -10.87 8.20 26.95
C LEU A 87 -10.86 9.41 27.89
N SER A 88 -11.11 9.17 29.18
CA SER A 88 -11.08 10.18 30.25
C SER A 88 -9.66 10.39 30.81
N ASN A 89 -9.42 11.55 31.43
CA ASN A 89 -8.21 11.87 32.21
C ASN A 89 -6.86 11.76 31.48
N GLY A 90 -6.77 12.32 30.26
CA GLY A 90 -5.50 12.41 29.53
C GLY A 90 -4.65 13.62 29.92
N PHE A 91 -3.32 13.47 29.90
CA PHE A 91 -2.40 14.61 29.95
C PHE A 91 -1.77 14.83 28.57
N ASN A 92 -1.65 16.10 28.17
CA ASN A 92 -1.08 16.51 26.88
C ASN A 92 0.37 16.94 27.08
N VAL A 93 1.27 16.36 26.29
CA VAL A 93 2.68 16.75 26.19
C VAL A 93 2.98 17.08 24.73
N ASN A 94 2.99 18.37 24.38
CA ASN A 94 3.30 18.85 23.02
C ASN A 94 2.44 18.20 21.92
N GLY A 95 1.12 18.07 22.13
CA GLY A 95 0.21 17.45 21.17
C GLY A 95 0.15 15.92 21.25
N PHE A 96 1.01 15.28 22.04
CA PHE A 96 0.89 13.87 22.41
C PHE A 96 0.00 13.74 23.64
N ILE A 97 -1.14 13.10 23.46
CA ILE A 97 -2.11 12.89 24.52
C ILE A 97 -1.88 11.48 25.06
N VAL A 98 -1.38 11.39 26.29
CA VAL A 98 -1.31 10.10 27.00
C VAL A 98 -2.61 9.93 27.77
N LYS A 99 -3.31 8.83 27.52
CA LYS A 99 -4.56 8.48 28.21
C LYS A 99 -4.44 7.09 28.80
N THR A 100 -5.10 6.85 29.93
CA THR A 100 -5.21 5.50 30.49
C THR A 100 -6.50 4.88 29.97
N ASN A 101 -6.45 3.64 29.49
CA ASN A 101 -7.66 2.92 29.13
C ASN A 101 -8.41 2.56 30.42
N SER A 102 -9.67 2.98 30.55
CA SER A 102 -10.56 2.62 31.67
C SER A 102 -11.38 1.34 31.39
N GLY A 103 -11.20 0.70 30.23
CA GLY A 103 -11.94 -0.48 29.82
C GLY A 103 -11.63 -1.72 30.66
N THR A 104 -12.66 -2.33 31.22
CA THR A 104 -12.61 -3.50 32.11
C THR A 104 -12.17 -4.81 31.41
N TRP A 105 -12.11 -4.85 30.07
CA TRP A 105 -11.94 -6.10 29.30
C TRP A 105 -10.52 -6.37 28.78
N TYR A 106 -9.66 -5.34 28.68
CA TYR A 106 -8.32 -5.46 28.06
C TYR A 106 -7.15 -5.09 28.98
N GLY A 107 -7.39 -4.97 30.29
CA GLY A 107 -6.36 -4.56 31.24
C GLY A 107 -6.00 -3.07 31.14
N THR A 108 -5.40 -2.54 32.20
CA THR A 108 -5.05 -1.12 32.36
C THR A 108 -3.77 -0.77 31.59
N ALA A 109 -3.74 -1.01 30.28
CA ALA A 109 -2.61 -0.60 29.45
C ALA A 109 -2.68 0.91 29.14
N PRO A 110 -1.63 1.70 29.43
CA PRO A 110 -1.57 3.09 29.02
C PRO A 110 -1.55 3.20 27.49
N LYS A 111 -2.40 4.08 26.95
CA LYS A 111 -2.48 4.36 25.51
C LYS A 111 -2.00 5.78 25.20
N GLY A 112 -1.09 5.90 24.24
CA GLY A 112 -0.68 7.18 23.68
C GLY A 112 -1.46 7.49 22.41
N LEU A 113 -1.76 8.77 22.20
CA LEU A 113 -2.43 9.25 21.00
C LEU A 113 -1.78 10.55 20.52
N TYR A 114 -1.27 10.54 19.29
CA TYR A 114 -0.81 11.74 18.61
C TYR A 114 -1.74 12.04 17.43
N TYR A 115 -2.17 13.29 17.27
CA TYR A 115 -2.94 13.70 16.09
C TYR A 115 -2.05 14.46 15.11
N CYS A 116 -1.86 13.92 13.91
CA CYS A 116 -1.14 14.60 12.84
C CYS A 116 -2.13 15.21 11.83
N PRO A 117 -2.16 16.55 11.64
CA PRO A 117 -3.08 17.19 10.71
C PRO A 117 -2.69 16.92 9.27
N ASN A 118 -3.69 16.75 8.41
CA ASN A 118 -3.48 16.70 6.96
C ASN A 118 -3.24 18.13 6.42
N PRO A 119 -2.10 18.40 5.75
CA PRO A 119 -1.80 19.73 5.22
C PRO A 119 -2.67 20.12 4.02
N THR A 120 -3.27 19.16 3.31
CA THR A 120 -4.17 19.43 2.17
C THR A 120 -5.63 19.55 2.60
N ASN A 121 -5.97 19.06 3.80
CA ASN A 121 -7.31 19.14 4.37
C ASN A 121 -7.25 19.41 5.88
N GLN A 122 -7.48 20.67 6.27
CA GLN A 122 -7.48 21.10 7.66
C GLN A 122 -8.50 20.38 8.57
N TYR A 123 -9.49 19.70 7.99
CA TYR A 123 -10.50 18.94 8.73
C TYR A 123 -10.08 17.48 8.98
N SER A 124 -9.15 16.94 8.20
CA SER A 124 -8.66 15.57 8.37
C SER A 124 -7.46 15.54 9.31
N LYS A 125 -7.56 14.76 10.39
CA LYS A 125 -6.43 14.47 11.28
C LYS A 125 -6.26 12.95 11.36
N TYR A 126 -5.02 12.50 11.26
CA TYR A 126 -4.71 11.09 11.34
C TYR A 126 -4.19 10.75 12.74
N PRO A 127 -4.91 9.91 13.51
CA PRO A 127 -4.41 9.43 14.78
C PRO A 127 -3.26 8.44 14.61
N VAL A 128 -2.22 8.63 15.41
CA VAL A 128 -1.16 7.67 15.67
C VAL A 128 -1.35 7.13 17.08
N TYR A 129 -1.85 5.90 17.19
CA TYR A 129 -2.06 5.20 18.45
C TYR A 129 -0.81 4.45 18.88
N PHE A 130 -0.64 4.39 20.19
CA PHE A 130 0.44 3.69 20.85
C PHE A 130 -0.10 2.86 22.01
N ASP A 131 0.12 1.56 21.98
CA ASP A 131 -0.27 0.64 23.05
C ASP A 131 0.99 0.08 23.73
N ILE A 132 1.09 0.27 25.05
CA ILE A 132 2.20 -0.21 25.87
C ILE A 132 1.62 -1.13 26.94
N PRO A 133 1.93 -2.44 26.94
CA PRO A 133 1.25 -3.37 27.84
C PRO A 133 1.50 -3.19 29.36
N VAL A 134 2.50 -2.42 29.82
CA VAL A 134 2.97 -2.41 31.24
C VAL A 134 3.88 -1.18 31.52
N PRO A 135 4.48 -0.94 32.71
CA PRO A 135 5.20 0.31 32.99
C PRO A 135 6.63 0.26 32.43
N ILE A 136 6.75 0.31 31.11
CA ILE A 136 8.00 0.74 30.48
C ILE A 136 8.18 2.21 30.84
N THR A 137 9.36 2.60 31.31
CA THR A 137 9.71 4.00 31.51
C THR A 137 9.96 4.66 30.15
N LEU A 138 8.89 4.94 29.43
CA LEU A 138 8.96 5.75 28.21
C LEU A 138 9.25 7.20 28.61
N ASN A 139 10.30 7.79 28.06
CA ASN A 139 10.43 9.24 28.12
C ASN A 139 9.42 9.86 27.14
N VAL A 140 8.21 10.09 27.65
CA VAL A 140 7.05 10.60 26.90
C VAL A 140 7.38 11.89 26.17
N THR A 141 8.21 12.77 26.77
CA THR A 141 8.64 14.04 26.17
C THR A 141 9.54 13.84 24.94
N ASN A 142 10.49 12.91 25.02
CA ASN A 142 11.37 12.61 23.89
C ASN A 142 10.60 11.86 22.79
N PHE A 143 9.67 10.99 23.19
CA PHE A 143 8.86 10.24 22.23
C PHE A 143 7.85 11.15 21.51
N SER A 144 7.19 12.05 22.22
CA SER A 144 6.28 13.04 21.62
C SER A 144 7.01 13.96 20.64
N ARG A 145 8.27 14.30 20.93
CA ARG A 145 9.13 15.05 20.00
C ARG A 145 9.44 14.25 18.73
N ALA A 146 9.72 12.96 18.86
CA ALA A 146 9.97 12.09 17.71
C ALA A 146 8.73 11.98 16.81
N LEU A 147 7.54 11.78 17.40
CA LEU A 147 6.28 11.77 16.64
C LEU A 147 5.95 13.14 16.02
N THR A 148 6.28 14.23 16.71
CA THR A 148 6.13 15.58 16.16
C THR A 148 7.00 15.78 14.92
N GLN A 149 8.26 15.34 14.98
CA GLN A 149 9.15 15.42 13.82
C GLN A 149 8.62 14.55 12.67
N ALA A 150 8.17 13.32 12.94
CA ALA A 150 7.56 12.47 11.92
C ALA A 150 6.36 13.15 11.23
N CYS A 151 5.53 13.85 11.99
CA CYS A 151 4.39 14.59 11.45
C CYS A 151 4.83 15.78 10.59
N LEU A 152 5.86 16.51 10.99
CA LEU A 152 6.43 17.59 10.17
C LEU A 152 7.05 17.07 8.87
N ASP A 153 7.76 15.94 8.94
CA ASP A 153 8.36 15.30 7.77
C ASP A 153 7.28 14.77 6.80
N TYR A 154 6.18 14.26 7.35
CA TYR A 154 5.00 13.88 6.57
C TYR A 154 4.41 15.12 5.86
N GLN A 155 4.19 16.22 6.59
CA GLN A 155 3.65 17.45 6.00
C GLN A 155 4.58 18.01 4.92
N ALA A 156 5.89 18.00 5.16
CA ALA A 156 6.89 18.42 4.19
C ALA A 156 6.86 17.52 2.94
N ALA A 157 6.76 16.20 3.11
CA ALA A 157 6.68 15.26 1.99
C ALA A 157 5.41 15.46 1.15
N VAL A 158 4.27 15.70 1.79
CA VAL A 158 3.01 16.01 1.08
C VAL A 158 3.10 17.34 0.36
N ASN A 159 3.67 18.37 0.99
CA ASN A 159 3.81 19.70 0.39
C ASN A 159 4.87 19.76 -0.73
N ALA A 160 5.86 18.87 -0.69
CA ALA A 160 6.89 18.72 -1.71
C ALA A 160 6.46 17.80 -2.87
N ALA A 161 5.34 17.08 -2.74
CA ALA A 161 4.78 16.29 -3.83
C ALA A 161 4.49 17.23 -5.02
N PRO A 162 5.04 16.96 -6.21
CA PRO A 162 4.92 17.88 -7.34
C PRO A 162 3.45 18.03 -7.76
N THR A 163 2.98 19.27 -7.94
CA THR A 163 1.85 19.56 -8.83
C THR A 163 2.29 19.16 -10.23
N ALA A 164 1.90 17.99 -10.69
CA ALA A 164 2.40 17.45 -11.95
C ALA A 164 2.07 18.39 -13.12
N THR A 165 3.12 18.91 -13.77
CA THR A 165 3.03 19.39 -15.17
C THR A 165 2.62 18.19 -16.01
N PRO A 166 1.67 18.31 -16.97
CA PRO A 166 1.17 17.18 -17.75
C PRO A 166 2.33 16.53 -18.49
N THR A 167 2.81 15.42 -17.93
CA THR A 167 3.80 14.55 -18.54
C THR A 167 3.09 13.23 -18.74
N ALA A 168 3.23 12.69 -19.95
CA ALA A 168 2.55 11.48 -20.40
C ALA A 168 2.54 10.37 -19.33
N GLN A 169 1.35 9.79 -19.19
CA GLN A 169 0.96 8.59 -18.45
C GLN A 169 2.11 7.76 -17.83
N PRO A 170 2.06 7.43 -16.52
CA PRO A 170 2.95 6.42 -15.97
C PRO A 170 2.62 5.08 -16.64
N THR A 171 3.62 4.44 -17.25
CA THR A 171 3.47 3.05 -17.70
C THR A 171 3.25 2.17 -16.49
N ALA A 172 2.02 1.67 -16.37
CA ALA A 172 1.62 0.57 -15.52
C ALA A 172 2.44 -0.67 -15.89
N ASN A 173 3.55 -0.92 -15.19
CA ASN A 173 4.32 -2.15 -15.33
C ASN A 173 3.77 -3.29 -14.47
N LEU A 174 2.56 -3.16 -13.92
CA LEU A 174 1.80 -4.27 -13.39
C LEU A 174 0.53 -4.46 -14.24
N PRO A 175 0.38 -5.59 -14.94
CA PRO A 175 -0.78 -5.82 -15.78
C PRO A 175 -2.03 -6.02 -14.91
N ASN A 176 -3.17 -5.44 -15.31
CA ASN A 176 -4.44 -5.58 -14.60
C ASN A 176 -4.83 -7.09 -14.53
N PRO A 177 -5.00 -7.68 -13.34
CA PRO A 177 -5.30 -9.10 -13.21
C PRO A 177 -6.60 -9.53 -13.91
N ALA A 178 -7.61 -8.66 -14.02
CA ALA A 178 -8.83 -8.94 -14.77
C ALA A 178 -8.57 -8.98 -16.28
N SER A 179 -7.79 -8.03 -16.79
CA SER A 179 -7.34 -8.00 -18.19
C SER A 179 -6.44 -9.19 -18.55
N VAL A 180 -5.53 -9.57 -17.66
CA VAL A 180 -4.71 -10.79 -17.80
C VAL A 180 -5.59 -12.04 -17.82
N ASN A 181 -6.60 -12.10 -16.95
CA ASN A 181 -7.54 -13.21 -16.91
C ASN A 181 -8.34 -13.34 -18.21
N CYS A 182 -8.80 -12.22 -18.79
CA CYS A 182 -9.47 -12.21 -20.08
C CYS A 182 -8.60 -12.81 -21.19
N VAL A 183 -7.37 -12.31 -21.33
CA VAL A 183 -6.42 -12.81 -22.36
C VAL A 183 -6.06 -14.27 -22.12
N SER A 184 -5.92 -14.71 -20.86
CA SER A 184 -5.63 -16.11 -20.51
C SER A 184 -6.75 -17.09 -20.90
N LYS A 185 -7.98 -16.60 -21.06
CA LYS A 185 -9.15 -17.38 -21.52
C LYS A 185 -9.37 -17.27 -23.03
N ASN A 186 -8.35 -16.84 -23.77
CA ASN A 186 -8.41 -16.53 -25.21
C ASN A 186 -9.48 -15.49 -25.57
N GLY A 187 -9.82 -14.61 -24.61
CA GLY A 187 -10.76 -13.53 -24.82
C GLY A 187 -10.10 -12.28 -25.42
N THR A 188 -10.90 -11.44 -26.06
CA THR A 188 -10.50 -10.11 -26.52
C THR A 188 -11.02 -9.07 -25.55
N LEU A 189 -10.12 -8.25 -25.01
CA LEU A 189 -10.46 -7.15 -24.10
C LEU A 189 -10.88 -5.91 -24.90
N GLU A 190 -11.98 -5.30 -24.50
CA GLU A 190 -12.50 -4.03 -25.01
C GLU A 190 -12.78 -3.12 -23.82
N ILE A 191 -12.30 -1.88 -23.86
CA ILE A 191 -12.64 -0.88 -22.84
C ILE A 191 -13.77 -0.01 -23.38
N ARG A 192 -14.85 0.12 -22.59
CA ARG A 192 -16.02 0.94 -22.94
C ARG A 192 -16.19 2.07 -21.95
N ASP A 193 -16.56 3.24 -22.46
CA ASP A 193 -16.96 4.37 -21.62
C ASP A 193 -18.42 4.20 -21.20
N GLU A 194 -18.69 4.15 -19.90
CA GLU A 194 -20.03 4.10 -19.31
C GLU A 194 -20.28 5.28 -18.38
N ALA A 195 -21.53 5.42 -17.90
CA ALA A 195 -21.92 6.47 -16.97
C ALA A 195 -21.11 6.47 -15.66
N GLY A 196 -20.54 5.32 -15.27
CA GLY A 196 -19.68 5.15 -14.09
C GLY A 196 -18.17 5.24 -14.35
N GLY A 197 -17.74 5.51 -15.59
CA GLY A 197 -16.34 5.51 -15.99
C GLY A 197 -16.02 4.42 -17.04
N GLN A 198 -14.75 4.07 -17.18
CA GLN A 198 -14.33 3.03 -18.11
C GLN A 198 -14.52 1.65 -17.51
N VAL A 199 -15.18 0.78 -18.27
CA VAL A 199 -15.46 -0.62 -17.91
C VAL A 199 -14.78 -1.52 -18.91
N GLY A 200 -14.03 -2.51 -18.42
CA GLY A 200 -13.41 -3.52 -19.27
C GLY A 200 -14.38 -4.65 -19.57
N TYR A 201 -14.50 -5.01 -20.84
CA TYR A 201 -15.31 -6.12 -21.31
C TYR A 201 -14.42 -7.16 -22.00
N CYS A 202 -14.58 -8.41 -21.61
CA CYS A 202 -13.94 -9.55 -22.23
C CYS A 202 -14.91 -10.28 -23.17
N THR A 203 -14.55 -10.34 -24.45
CA THR A 203 -15.26 -11.17 -25.44
C THR A 203 -14.57 -12.53 -25.54
N LEU A 204 -15.19 -13.57 -25.00
CA LEU A 204 -14.69 -14.94 -25.00
C LEU A 204 -14.94 -15.66 -26.33
N PRO A 205 -14.19 -16.75 -26.62
CA PRO A 205 -14.49 -17.66 -27.72
C PRO A 205 -15.93 -18.17 -27.63
N GLY A 206 -16.70 -18.05 -28.71
CA GLY A 206 -18.14 -18.30 -28.72
C GLY A 206 -19.02 -17.05 -28.58
N GLY A 207 -18.42 -15.86 -28.50
CA GLY A 207 -19.13 -14.58 -28.58
C GLY A 207 -19.73 -14.09 -27.26
N VAL A 208 -19.42 -14.77 -26.15
CA VAL A 208 -19.86 -14.35 -24.82
C VAL A 208 -19.10 -13.10 -24.42
N VAL A 209 -19.82 -12.02 -24.12
CA VAL A 209 -19.26 -10.77 -23.63
C VAL A 209 -19.52 -10.66 -22.13
N CYS A 210 -18.46 -10.58 -21.36
CA CYS A 210 -18.48 -10.45 -19.90
C CYS A 210 -17.80 -9.15 -19.49
N GLU A 211 -18.23 -8.51 -18.41
CA GLU A 211 -17.38 -7.51 -17.74
C GLU A 211 -16.14 -8.23 -17.15
N GLU A 212 -14.94 -7.64 -17.28
CA GLU A 212 -13.67 -8.34 -17.01
C GLU A 212 -13.51 -8.74 -15.53
N TRP A 213 -14.03 -7.95 -14.58
CA TRP A 213 -14.01 -8.30 -13.17
C TRP A 213 -15.06 -9.34 -12.80
N ALA A 214 -16.24 -9.31 -13.43
CA ALA A 214 -17.24 -10.37 -13.31
C ALA A 214 -16.71 -11.71 -13.85
N LEU A 215 -15.96 -11.67 -14.96
CA LEU A 215 -15.26 -12.85 -15.48
C LEU A 215 -14.17 -13.34 -14.51
N TYR A 216 -13.37 -12.43 -13.94
CA TYR A 216 -12.32 -12.73 -12.96
C TYR A 216 -12.89 -13.40 -11.70
N ARG A 217 -14.06 -12.96 -11.23
CA ARG A 217 -14.77 -13.52 -10.06
C ARG A 217 -15.59 -14.78 -10.37
N GLY A 218 -15.68 -15.18 -11.64
CA GLY A 218 -16.50 -16.34 -12.05
C GLY A 218 -18.01 -16.07 -12.02
N GLU A 219 -18.41 -14.81 -11.98
CA GLU A 219 -19.81 -14.36 -11.98
C GLU A 219 -20.39 -14.30 -13.39
N CYS A 220 -19.54 -14.47 -14.41
CA CYS A 220 -19.98 -14.55 -15.81
C CYS A 220 -20.00 -16.00 -16.31
N PRO A 221 -21.09 -16.46 -16.95
CA PRO A 221 -21.15 -17.80 -17.54
C PRO A 221 -20.16 -17.90 -18.70
N ALA A 222 -19.13 -18.74 -18.58
CA ALA A 222 -18.07 -18.91 -19.57
C ALA A 222 -18.50 -19.69 -20.83
N THR A 223 -19.81 -19.81 -21.11
CA THR A 223 -20.34 -20.61 -22.23
C THR A 223 -21.60 -19.97 -22.81
N PRO A 224 -21.77 -19.91 -24.14
CA PRO A 224 -23.08 -19.64 -24.72
C PRO A 224 -24.01 -20.79 -24.32
N THR A 225 -25.15 -20.48 -23.70
CA THR A 225 -26.25 -21.43 -23.53
C THR A 225 -26.60 -21.98 -24.91
N PRO A 226 -26.46 -23.29 -25.18
CA PRO A 226 -26.83 -23.82 -26.48
C PRO A 226 -28.35 -23.69 -26.65
N THR A 227 -28.78 -22.92 -27.64
CA THR A 227 -30.13 -23.05 -28.23
C THR A 227 -30.29 -24.50 -28.70
N PRO A 228 -31.41 -25.20 -28.41
CA PRO A 228 -31.58 -26.60 -28.78
C PRO A 228 -31.59 -26.73 -30.30
N THR A 229 -30.48 -27.21 -30.87
CA THR A 229 -30.38 -27.58 -32.28
C THR A 229 -30.29 -29.10 -32.35
N ALA A 230 -31.07 -29.67 -33.27
CA ALA A 230 -31.41 -31.06 -33.38
C ALA A 230 -30.23 -32.04 -33.24
N VAL A 231 -30.51 -33.15 -32.57
CA VAL A 231 -29.63 -34.31 -32.35
C VAL A 231 -29.04 -34.80 -33.67
N PRO A 232 -27.71 -34.84 -33.84
CA PRO A 232 -27.09 -35.63 -34.88
C PRO A 232 -27.02 -37.11 -34.47
N THR A 233 -27.52 -37.97 -35.35
CA THR A 233 -27.49 -39.43 -35.25
C THR A 233 -26.08 -39.97 -35.06
N VAL A 234 -25.91 -40.84 -34.08
CA VAL A 234 -24.66 -41.46 -33.64
C VAL A 234 -24.13 -42.45 -34.69
N ALA A 235 -22.83 -42.40 -34.98
CA ALA A 235 -22.07 -43.49 -35.61
C ALA A 235 -21.02 -44.05 -34.60
N PRO A 236 -20.69 -45.35 -34.66
CA PRO A 236 -20.19 -46.07 -33.48
C PRO A 236 -18.68 -45.93 -33.21
N THR A 237 -18.43 -46.05 -31.90
CA THR A 237 -17.22 -46.22 -31.11
C THR A 237 -16.10 -47.07 -31.69
N VAL A 238 -14.85 -46.61 -31.53
CA VAL A 238 -13.67 -47.47 -31.36
C VAL A 238 -12.88 -46.99 -30.13
N ALA A 239 -12.53 -47.93 -29.24
CA ALA A 239 -11.73 -47.72 -28.03
C ALA A 239 -10.37 -48.46 -28.17
N PRO A 240 -9.47 -48.43 -27.16
CA PRO A 240 -8.48 -47.39 -26.88
C PRO A 240 -7.03 -47.92 -27.03
N THR A 241 -6.01 -47.05 -26.97
CA THR A 241 -4.62 -47.49 -26.74
C THR A 241 -3.90 -46.53 -25.80
N ILE A 242 -3.50 -47.04 -24.65
CA ILE A 242 -2.74 -46.36 -23.60
C ILE A 242 -1.24 -46.43 -23.94
N ALA A 243 -0.52 -45.33 -23.78
CA ALA A 243 0.95 -45.30 -23.77
C ALA A 243 1.45 -44.77 -22.40
N PRO A 244 2.64 -45.22 -21.93
CA PRO A 244 2.98 -45.23 -20.52
C PRO A 244 3.57 -43.93 -19.96
N THR A 245 3.39 -43.81 -18.65
CA THR A 245 3.93 -42.84 -17.70
C THR A 245 5.45 -42.69 -17.74
N ALA A 246 5.94 -41.44 -17.64
CA ALA A 246 7.30 -41.14 -17.24
C ALA A 246 7.33 -40.01 -16.19
N THR A 247 7.94 -40.32 -15.05
CA THR A 247 8.39 -39.45 -13.95
C THR A 247 9.58 -40.17 -13.30
N PRO A 248 10.55 -39.57 -12.58
CA PRO A 248 10.80 -38.15 -12.24
C PRO A 248 12.24 -37.66 -12.62
N THR A 249 12.50 -36.35 -12.47
CA THR A 249 13.87 -35.84 -12.18
C THR A 249 13.82 -34.68 -11.18
N PRO A 250 14.62 -34.68 -10.11
CA PRO A 250 14.66 -33.59 -9.13
C PRO A 250 15.82 -32.59 -9.32
N ALA A 251 15.56 -31.38 -8.80
CA ALA A 251 16.46 -30.37 -8.24
C ALA A 251 17.43 -29.57 -9.14
N ALA A 252 17.33 -28.24 -9.02
CA ALA A 252 18.49 -27.36 -8.90
C ALA A 252 18.13 -26.14 -8.05
N GLN A 253 18.88 -25.95 -6.95
CA GLN A 253 18.87 -24.77 -6.09
C GLN A 253 19.64 -23.65 -6.79
N GLY A 254 19.03 -22.47 -6.95
CA GLY A 254 19.68 -21.29 -7.50
C GLY A 254 20.64 -20.66 -6.49
N GLY A 255 21.92 -20.65 -6.82
CA GLY A 255 22.95 -19.92 -6.10
C GLY A 255 22.84 -18.40 -6.33
N VAL A 256 23.20 -17.63 -5.31
CA VAL A 256 23.32 -16.18 -5.36
C VAL A 256 24.53 -15.82 -6.22
N VAL A 257 24.28 -15.19 -7.37
CA VAL A 257 25.33 -14.60 -8.20
C VAL A 257 25.65 -13.23 -7.61
N ILE A 258 26.81 -13.12 -6.96
CA ILE A 258 27.36 -11.83 -6.53
C ILE A 258 27.96 -11.19 -7.78
N ASP A 259 27.30 -10.16 -8.30
CA ASP A 259 27.75 -9.43 -9.47
C ASP A 259 29.07 -8.70 -9.17
N THR A 260 30.15 -9.15 -9.80
CA THR A 260 31.50 -8.55 -9.73
C THR A 260 31.51 -7.07 -10.12
N ASN A 261 30.50 -6.57 -10.83
CA ASN A 261 30.36 -5.16 -11.15
C ASN A 261 30.00 -4.31 -9.92
N LEU A 262 29.27 -4.86 -8.95
CA LEU A 262 28.88 -4.12 -7.73
C LEU A 262 30.10 -3.86 -6.83
N LEU A 263 31.03 -4.81 -6.74
CA LEU A 263 32.28 -4.65 -5.99
C LEU A 263 33.19 -3.58 -6.62
N LEU A 264 33.26 -3.50 -7.95
CA LEU A 264 34.02 -2.47 -8.65
C LEU A 264 33.44 -1.07 -8.44
N VAL A 265 32.11 -0.93 -8.45
CA VAL A 265 31.43 0.35 -8.19
C VAL A 265 31.65 0.81 -6.76
N VAL A 266 31.55 -0.09 -5.77
CA VAL A 266 31.78 0.25 -4.36
C VAL A 266 33.23 0.71 -4.13
N LEU A 267 34.21 0.01 -4.72
CA LEU A 267 35.62 0.40 -4.62
C LEU A 267 35.89 1.77 -5.26
N LEU A 268 35.30 2.06 -6.42
CA LEU A 268 35.43 3.37 -7.07
C LEU A 268 34.88 4.51 -6.19
N VAL A 269 33.70 4.32 -5.58
CA VAL A 269 33.09 5.34 -4.71
C VAL A 269 33.97 5.62 -3.49
N VAL A 270 34.53 4.58 -2.85
CA VAL A 270 35.40 4.73 -1.68
C VAL A 270 36.70 5.46 -2.05
N VAL A 271 37.33 5.10 -3.15
CA VAL A 271 38.60 5.71 -3.60
C VAL A 271 38.39 7.18 -3.99
N LEU A 272 37.36 7.49 -4.76
CA LEU A 272 37.05 8.87 -5.15
C LEU A 272 36.67 9.74 -3.95
N GLY A 273 35.92 9.19 -2.99
CA GLY A 273 35.60 9.87 -1.74
C GLY A 273 36.84 10.20 -0.90
N ALA A 274 37.80 9.27 -0.81
CA ALA A 274 39.06 9.48 -0.10
C ALA A 274 39.94 10.55 -0.77
N ILE A 275 40.03 10.54 -2.11
CA ILE A 275 40.77 11.54 -2.90
C ILE A 275 40.16 12.93 -2.68
N TRP A 276 38.82 13.03 -2.76
CA TRP A 276 38.12 14.29 -2.54
C TRP A 276 38.36 14.81 -1.13
N TRP A 277 38.22 13.97 -0.10
CA TRP A 277 38.46 14.35 1.29
C TRP A 277 39.91 14.83 1.52
N TYR A 278 40.90 14.13 0.94
CA TYR A 278 42.29 14.53 1.02
C TYR A 278 42.56 15.88 0.31
N SER A 279 41.89 16.12 -0.82
CA SER A 279 41.97 17.39 -1.55
C SER A 279 41.39 18.57 -0.77
N GLN A 280 40.36 18.35 0.04
CA GLN A 280 39.77 19.37 0.91
C GLN A 280 40.69 19.68 2.11
N LYS A 281 41.40 18.67 2.64
CA LYS A 281 42.33 18.86 3.76
C LYS A 281 43.56 19.69 3.39
N LYS A 282 44.02 19.68 2.13
CA LYS A 282 45.19 20.45 1.67
C LYS A 282 44.89 21.93 1.39
N LYS A 283 43.60 22.32 1.37
CA LYS A 283 43.14 23.71 1.14
C LYS A 283 42.82 24.47 2.44
N ARG A 284 43.00 23.84 3.59
CA ARG A 284 42.96 24.46 4.93
C ARG A 284 44.35 24.43 5.52
#